data_AF-A0A350PL41-F1
#
_entry.id   AF-A0A350PL41-F1
#
_cell.length_a   1.000
_cell.length_b   1.000
_cell.length_c   1.000
_cell.angle_alpha   90.00
_cell.angle_beta   90.00
_cell.angle_gamma   90.00
#
_symmetry.space_group_name_H-M   'P 1'
#
loop_
_entity.id
_entity.type
_entity.pdbx_description
1 polymer ?
#
loop_
_entity_poly.entity_id
_entity_poly.type
_entity_poly.pdbx_seq_one_letter_code
_entity_poly.pdbx_strand_id
1 'polypeptide(L)'
;MATNPYFRKAVPAEQDLIDDLSIEVIKINGFDMVYLPRTLVRKDELFGEDRSPSRFSTGREIEMLVESVDGFEGDGAVFSRFGLEIKDNVSLLVA
;
A
#
# COMPACT_ATOMS: atom_id res chain seq x y z
N MET A 1 25.27 1.52 -8.83
CA MET A 1 25.93 1.76 -7.53
C MET A 1 26.53 0.44 -7.06
N ALA A 2 27.73 0.41 -6.49
CA ALA A 2 28.33 -0.83 -6.01
C ALA A 2 27.63 -1.31 -4.73
N THR A 3 27.44 -2.63 -4.60
CA THR A 3 26.89 -3.23 -3.37
C THR A 3 27.90 -3.13 -2.23
N ASN A 4 27.41 -2.97 -1.00
CA ASN A 4 28.27 -2.89 0.18
C ASN A 4 29.14 -4.17 0.31
N PRO A 5 30.48 -4.07 0.31
CA PRO A 5 31.38 -5.22 0.37
C PRO A 5 31.34 -5.99 1.70
N TYR A 6 30.76 -5.40 2.76
CA TYR A 6 30.61 -6.03 4.06
C TYR A 6 29.38 -6.93 4.18
N PHE A 7 28.44 -6.87 3.23
CA PHE A 7 27.23 -7.69 3.25
C PHE A 7 27.33 -8.80 2.21
N ARG A 8 27.32 -10.06 2.66
CA ARG A 8 27.40 -11.23 1.79
C ARG A 8 26.00 -11.72 1.45
N LYS A 9 25.50 -11.35 0.27
CA LYS A 9 24.21 -11.82 -0.27
C LYS A 9 24.14 -13.33 -0.58
N ALA A 10 25.11 -14.13 -0.15
CA ALA A 10 25.15 -15.57 -0.37
C ALA A 10 24.90 -16.38 0.91
N VAL A 11 24.80 -15.71 2.07
CA VAL A 11 24.54 -16.34 3.37
C VAL A 11 23.06 -16.16 3.70
N PRO A 12 22.23 -17.22 3.70
CA PRO A 12 20.79 -17.12 3.96
C PRO A 12 20.48 -16.46 5.31
N ALA A 13 21.21 -16.85 6.36
CA ALA A 13 20.99 -16.32 7.71
C ALA A 13 21.19 -14.79 7.82
N GLU A 14 22.06 -14.19 6.99
CA GLU A 14 22.20 -12.72 6.97
C GLU A 14 21.04 -12.04 6.25
N GLN A 15 20.44 -12.69 5.25
CA GLN A 15 19.25 -12.18 4.56
C GLN A 15 18.02 -12.26 5.47
N ASP A 16 17.81 -13.43 6.08
CA ASP A 16 16.71 -13.66 7.01
C ASP A 16 16.73 -12.64 8.16
N LEU A 17 17.92 -12.35 8.72
CA LEU A 17 18.05 -11.34 9.77
C LEU A 17 17.69 -9.92 9.30
N ILE A 18 18.08 -9.53 8.08
CA ILE A 18 17.76 -8.21 7.54
C ILE A 18 16.25 -8.11 7.26
N ASP A 19 15.65 -9.17 6.75
CA ASP A 19 14.22 -9.24 6.48
C ASP A 19 13.42 -9.18 7.79
N ASP A 20 13.81 -9.95 8.80
CA ASP A 20 13.21 -9.92 10.15
C ASP A 20 13.28 -8.52 10.78
N LEU A 21 14.45 -7.87 10.71
CA LEU A 21 14.61 -6.51 11.20
C LEU A 21 13.74 -5.51 10.43
N SER A 22 13.58 -5.70 9.13
CA SER A 22 12.74 -4.83 8.30
C SER A 22 11.26 -4.99 8.65
N ILE A 23 10.82 -6.22 8.88
CA ILE A 23 9.46 -6.53 9.35
C ILE A 23 9.22 -5.91 10.73
N GLU A 24 10.16 -6.02 11.67
CA GLU A 24 10.02 -5.41 13.00
C GLU A 24 9.97 -3.88 12.94
N VAL A 25 10.73 -3.24 12.04
CA VAL A 25 10.63 -1.79 11.83
C VAL A 25 9.23 -1.39 11.35
N ILE A 26 8.63 -2.17 10.45
CA ILE A 26 7.27 -1.93 9.94
C ILE A 26 6.24 -2.14 11.05
N LYS A 27 6.39 -3.16 11.90
CA LYS A 27 5.50 -3.37 13.05
C LYS A 27 5.57 -2.25 14.09
N ILE A 28 6.77 -1.72 14.37
CA ILE A 28 6.95 -0.66 15.37
C ILE A 28 6.40 0.69 14.90
N ASN A 29 6.60 1.01 13.61
CA ASN A 29 6.31 2.35 13.07
C ASN A 29 5.10 2.40 12.13
N GLY A 30 4.56 1.24 11.76
CA GLY A 30 3.40 1.12 10.89
C GLY A 30 2.09 1.37 11.63
N PHE A 31 1.01 1.40 10.84
CA PHE A 31 -0.35 1.53 11.33
C PHE A 31 -1.15 0.27 11.00
N ASP A 32 -2.03 -0.12 11.91
CA ASP A 32 -3.01 -1.19 11.68
C ASP A 32 -4.06 -0.72 10.69
N MET A 33 -4.14 -1.39 9.54
CA MET A 33 -5.06 -1.05 8.46
C MET A 33 -5.89 -2.27 8.06
N VAL A 34 -7.11 -2.03 7.60
CA VAL A 34 -8.01 -3.11 7.17
C VAL A 34 -8.10 -3.13 5.65
N TYR A 35 -7.52 -4.16 5.03
CA TYR A 35 -7.68 -4.42 3.62
C TYR A 35 -9.06 -5.04 3.34
N LEU A 36 -9.85 -4.38 2.51
CA LEU A 36 -11.21 -4.80 2.13
C LEU A 36 -11.24 -5.20 0.64
N PRO A 37 -10.99 -6.48 0.31
CA PRO A 37 -11.08 -6.94 -1.08
C PRO A 37 -12.52 -6.80 -1.60
N ARG A 38 -12.65 -6.25 -2.81
CA ARG A 38 -13.93 -6.18 -3.52
C ARG A 38 -14.40 -7.60 -3.86
N THR A 39 -15.57 -7.98 -3.37
CA THR A 39 -16.23 -9.24 -3.74
C THR A 39 -17.07 -9.01 -4.98
N LEU A 40 -16.75 -9.69 -6.09
CA LEU A 40 -17.54 -9.64 -7.32
C LEU A 40 -18.80 -10.50 -7.15
N VAL A 41 -19.98 -9.89 -7.27
CA VAL A 41 -21.26 -10.59 -7.03
C VAL A 41 -21.90 -11.06 -8.35
N ARG A 42 -21.78 -10.28 -9.43
CA ARG A 42 -22.21 -10.68 -10.79
C ARG A 42 -21.19 -10.22 -11.83
N LYS A 43 -20.10 -10.96 -11.93
CA LYS A 43 -19.09 -10.75 -12.97
C LYS A 43 -19.68 -11.06 -14.34
N ASP A 44 -19.69 -10.08 -15.24
CA ASP A 44 -19.93 -10.30 -16.66
C ASP A 44 -18.69 -10.95 -17.28
N GLU A 45 -18.82 -12.13 -17.89
CA GLU A 45 -17.69 -12.86 -18.48
C GLU A 45 -17.26 -12.29 -19.84
N LEU A 46 -18.09 -11.47 -20.48
CA LEU A 46 -17.79 -10.85 -21.78
C LEU A 46 -17.00 -9.55 -21.65
N PHE A 47 -17.35 -8.70 -20.69
CA PHE A 47 -16.71 -7.39 -20.50
C PHE A 47 -15.93 -7.27 -19.17
N GLY A 48 -16.03 -8.27 -18.28
CA GLY A 48 -15.35 -8.27 -16.99
C GLY A 48 -15.96 -7.31 -15.96
N GLU A 49 -17.00 -6.56 -16.32
CA GLU A 49 -17.67 -5.62 -15.45
C GLU A 49 -18.59 -6.33 -14.45
N ASP A 50 -18.59 -5.90 -13.20
CA ASP A 50 -19.61 -6.30 -12.23
C ASP A 50 -20.74 -5.27 -12.27
N ARG A 51 -21.91 -5.70 -12.77
CA ARG A 51 -23.10 -4.84 -12.89
C ARG A 51 -23.83 -4.61 -11.55
N SER A 52 -23.33 -5.21 -10.47
CA SER A 52 -23.90 -5.11 -9.11
C SER A 52 -23.23 -4.00 -8.29
N PRO A 53 -23.89 -3.45 -7.25
CA PRO A 53 -23.20 -2.66 -6.24
C PRO A 53 -22.06 -3.46 -5.61
N SER A 54 -20.86 -2.86 -5.56
CA SER A 54 -19.66 -3.47 -4.97
C SER A 54 -19.93 -3.94 -3.55
N ARG A 55 -19.70 -5.23 -3.29
CA ARG A 55 -19.83 -5.81 -1.95
C ARG A 55 -18.45 -5.97 -1.31
N PHE A 56 -18.31 -5.52 -0.07
CA PHE A 56 -17.12 -5.71 0.76
C PHE A 56 -17.54 -6.56 1.96
N SER A 57 -17.26 -7.86 1.91
CA SER A 57 -17.78 -8.84 2.87
C SER A 57 -16.74 -9.35 3.85
N THR A 58 -15.45 -9.17 3.54
CA THR A 58 -14.33 -9.67 4.33
C THR A 58 -13.34 -8.53 4.50
N GLY A 59 -12.83 -8.35 5.71
CA GLY A 59 -11.69 -7.49 6.01
C GLY A 59 -10.52 -8.35 6.49
N ARG A 60 -9.29 -7.96 6.11
CA ARG A 60 -8.06 -8.52 6.66
C ARG A 60 -7.25 -7.41 7.28
N GLU A 61 -6.86 -7.60 8.52
CA GLU A 61 -5.92 -6.69 9.19
C GLU A 61 -4.53 -6.89 8.59
N ILE A 62 -3.91 -5.77 8.21
CA ILE A 62 -2.56 -5.69 7.66
C ILE A 62 -1.85 -4.50 8.28
N GLU A 63 -0.56 -4.64 8.50
CA GLU A 63 0.30 -3.56 8.99
C GLU A 63 0.94 -2.86 7.79
N MET A 64 0.82 -1.54 7.70
CA MET A 64 1.43 -0.76 6.62
C MET A 64 2.19 0.44 7.17
N LEU A 65 3.37 0.69 6.61
CA LEU A 65 4.17 1.87 6.90
C LEU A 65 3.75 3.01 5.96
N VAL A 66 3.40 4.17 6.53
CA VAL A 66 3.10 5.37 5.75
C VAL A 66 4.42 6.08 5.43
N GLU A 67 4.90 5.96 4.19
CA GLU A 67 6.16 6.60 3.76
C GLU A 67 6.00 8.11 3.51
N SER A 68 4.80 8.54 3.15
CA SER A 68 4.52 9.94 2.83
C SER A 68 3.53 10.52 3.82
N VAL A 69 4.05 11.27 4.80
CA VAL A 69 3.25 12.19 5.63
C VAL A 69 3.26 13.60 5.02
N ASP A 70 4.22 13.89 4.14
CA ASP A 70 4.43 15.18 3.46
C ASP A 70 3.49 15.42 2.26
N GLY A 71 2.76 14.37 1.82
CA GLY A 71 1.78 14.47 0.73
C GLY A 71 0.47 15.17 1.09
N PHE A 72 0.27 15.56 2.35
CA PHE A 72 -0.82 16.45 2.77
C PHE A 72 -0.54 17.94 2.49
N GLU A 73 0.58 18.25 1.82
CA GLU A 73 0.85 19.57 1.21
C GLU A 73 0.59 19.57 -0.31
N GLY A 74 -0.27 18.67 -0.81
CA GLY A 74 -0.73 18.69 -2.19
C GLY A 74 -1.55 19.94 -2.48
N ASP A 75 -0.96 20.87 -3.25
CA ASP A 75 -1.52 22.08 -3.89
C ASP A 75 -3.04 22.22 -3.65
N GLY A 76 -3.40 22.84 -2.52
CA GLY A 76 -4.74 22.78 -1.95
C GLY A 76 -5.82 23.07 -2.99
N ALA A 77 -6.82 22.20 -3.07
CA ALA A 77 -8.04 22.32 -3.89
C ALA A 77 -7.92 23.31 -5.06
N VAL A 78 -7.29 22.89 -6.16
CA VAL A 78 -7.23 23.74 -7.37
C VAL A 78 -8.66 23.92 -7.88
N PHE A 79 -9.25 25.09 -7.61
CA PHE A 79 -10.52 25.50 -8.19
C PHE A 79 -10.32 25.77 -9.69
N SER A 80 -10.45 24.72 -10.49
CA SER A 80 -10.51 24.82 -11.94
C SER A 80 -11.90 25.29 -12.37
N ARG A 81 -12.00 26.00 -13.50
CA ARG A 81 -13.29 26.45 -14.08
C ARG A 81 -14.25 25.31 -14.42
N PHE A 82 -13.82 24.05 -14.28
CA PHE A 82 -14.57 22.83 -14.59
C PHE A 82 -14.91 21.96 -13.37
N GLY A 83 -14.50 22.33 -12.16
CA GLY A 83 -14.84 21.58 -10.93
C GLY A 83 -13.68 21.44 -9.95
N LEU A 84 -13.98 20.85 -8.79
CA LEU A 84 -13.04 20.53 -7.72
C LEU A 84 -12.26 19.26 -8.09
N GLU A 85 -10.96 19.37 -8.32
CA GLU A 85 -10.08 18.23 -8.57
C GLU A 85 -9.15 18.07 -7.36
N ILE A 86 -9.40 17.05 -6.53
CA ILE A 86 -8.56 16.70 -5.38
C ILE A 86 -7.56 15.64 -5.85
N LYS A 87 -6.26 15.95 -5.75
CA LYS A 87 -5.15 15.05 -6.16
C LYS A 87 -4.31 14.63 -4.96
N ASP A 88 -4.97 14.07 -3.95
CA ASP A 88 -4.28 13.56 -2.77
C ASP A 88 -3.81 12.14 -3.04
N ASN A 89 -2.52 11.88 -2.86
CA ASN A 89 -1.92 10.56 -3.00
C ASN A 89 -1.15 10.23 -1.72
N VAL A 90 -1.30 8.99 -1.23
CA VAL A 90 -0.56 8.45 -0.10
C VAL A 90 0.25 7.24 -0.57
N SER A 91 1.53 7.18 -0.22
CA SER A 91 2.40 6.03 -0.46
C SER A 91 2.46 5.17 0.81
N LEU A 92 2.16 3.88 0.67
CA LEU A 92 2.17 2.90 1.75
C LEU A 92 3.12 1.76 1.36
N LEU A 93 3.96 1.34 2.30
CA LEU A 93 4.82 0.18 2.15
C LEU A 93 4.24 -0.99 2.96
N VAL A 94 4.17 -2.15 2.32
CA VAL A 94 3.68 -3.41 2.90
C VAL A 94 4.81 -4.44 2.82
N ALA A 95 4.96 -5.25 3.88
CA ALA A 95 5.90 -6.37 3.95
C ALA A 95 5.31 -7.64 3.31
#